data_AF-A0A2M8Y409-F1
#
_entry.id   AF-A0A2M8Y409-F1
#
_cell.length_a   1.000
_cell.length_b   1.000
_cell.length_c   1.000
_cell.angle_alpha   90.00
_cell.angle_beta   90.00
_cell.angle_gamma   90.00
#
_symmetry.space_group_name_H-M   'P 1'
#
loop_
_entity.id
_entity.type
_entity.pdbx_description
1 polymer ?
#
loop_
_entity_poly.entity_id
_entity_poly.type
_entity_poly.pdbx_seq_one_letter_code
_entity_poly.pdbx_strand_id
1 'polypeptide(L)'
;MGLGVLYLSILALLPFAIHGSYRYRMSRTSWRGIRFGYRGDRKEFSINFFKWLFFTICTFGIYGSWMSINMRNYILGNIRFGDVEFNSDGDGGDYFMLNLKGYFLTVFTLGIYAFWWQQELFEYYINNLSMNKGDKEIVLNSTVTGGGFFKLAIVNILIIIGTLGIGYAWVVTRTMKYIFENIEMDGNIDLNSLLQTEENYKDATGEDIGDFLDMDFVM
;
A
#
# COMPACT_ATOMS: atom_id res chain seq x y z
N MET A 1 24.22 -18.66 -16.18
CA MET A 1 23.60 -17.50 -16.88
C MET A 1 22.07 -17.45 -16.72
N GLY A 2 21.32 -18.56 -16.83
CA GLY A 2 19.85 -18.53 -16.78
C GLY A 2 19.19 -17.95 -15.52
N LEU A 3 19.69 -18.24 -14.32
CA LEU A 3 19.11 -17.73 -13.07
C LEU A 3 19.24 -16.21 -12.92
N GLY A 4 20.39 -15.63 -13.28
CA GLY A 4 20.61 -14.18 -13.19
C GLY A 4 19.71 -13.40 -14.13
N VAL A 5 19.56 -13.90 -15.37
CA VAL A 5 18.61 -13.32 -16.34
C VAL A 5 17.19 -13.39 -15.81
N LEU A 6 16.77 -14.53 -15.26
CA LEU A 6 15.44 -14.70 -14.68
C LEU A 6 15.15 -13.71 -13.54
N TYR A 7 16.08 -13.51 -12.60
CA TYR A 7 15.91 -12.53 -11.51
C TYR A 7 15.82 -11.09 -12.03
N LEU A 8 16.66 -10.72 -13.00
CA LEU A 8 16.62 -9.40 -13.62
C LEU A 8 15.30 -9.17 -14.39
N SER A 9 14.81 -10.19 -15.10
CA SER A 9 13.51 -10.14 -15.78
C SER A 9 12.36 -9.97 -14.79
N ILE A 10 12.33 -10.74 -13.70
CA ILE A 10 11.30 -10.60 -12.65
C ILE A 10 11.35 -9.19 -12.07
N LEU A 11 12.54 -8.69 -11.73
CA LEU A 11 12.73 -7.37 -11.17
C LEU A 11 12.30 -6.25 -12.12
N ALA A 12 12.56 -6.40 -13.43
CA ALA A 12 12.12 -5.45 -14.44
C ALA A 12 10.59 -5.43 -14.62
N LEU A 13 9.92 -6.56 -14.38
CA LEU A 13 8.45 -6.67 -14.47
C LEU A 13 7.71 -6.17 -13.22
N LEU A 14 8.37 -6.06 -12.06
CA LEU A 14 7.76 -5.59 -10.81
C LEU A 14 7.03 -4.24 -10.93
N PRO A 15 7.62 -3.15 -11.46
CA PRO A 15 6.94 -1.87 -11.52
C PRO A 15 5.65 -1.95 -12.37
N PHE A 16 5.69 -2.69 -13.47
CA PHE A 16 4.51 -2.90 -14.33
C PHE A 16 3.44 -3.72 -13.62
N ALA A 17 3.82 -4.80 -12.93
CA ALA A 17 2.90 -5.66 -12.19
C ALA A 17 2.23 -4.91 -11.02
N ILE A 18 3.00 -4.10 -10.28
CA ILE A 18 2.47 -3.28 -9.19
C ILE A 18 1.48 -2.25 -9.74
N HIS A 19 1.89 -1.48 -10.75
CA HIS A 19 1.05 -0.46 -11.36
C HIS A 19 -0.26 -1.02 -11.91
N GLY A 20 -0.19 -2.10 -12.71
CA GLY A 20 -1.36 -2.78 -13.25
C GLY A 20 -2.27 -3.38 -12.17
N SER A 21 -1.68 -3.97 -11.13
CA SER A 21 -2.44 -4.51 -9.98
C SER A 21 -3.23 -3.41 -9.26
N TYR A 22 -2.65 -2.24 -9.00
CA TYR A 22 -3.37 -1.15 -8.35
C TYR A 22 -4.46 -0.56 -9.24
N ARG A 23 -4.20 -0.34 -10.53
CA ARG A 23 -5.21 0.11 -11.50
C ARG A 23 -6.40 -0.85 -11.57
N TYR A 24 -6.12 -2.15 -11.66
CA TYR A 24 -7.16 -3.18 -11.67
C TYR A 24 -7.94 -3.22 -10.37
N ARG A 25 -7.28 -3.28 -9.21
CA ARG A 25 -7.96 -3.36 -7.90
C ARG A 25 -8.82 -2.12 -7.63
N MET A 26 -8.32 -0.92 -7.92
CA MET A 26 -9.08 0.32 -7.69
C MET A 26 -10.30 0.41 -8.60
N SER A 27 -10.17 0.10 -9.89
CA SER A 27 -11.32 0.09 -10.82
C SER A 27 -12.43 -0.90 -10.44
N ARG A 28 -12.09 -1.97 -9.71
CA ARG A 28 -13.02 -2.98 -9.19
C ARG A 28 -13.50 -2.70 -7.77
N THR A 29 -12.94 -1.69 -7.11
CA THR A 29 -13.34 -1.29 -5.76
C THR A 29 -14.38 -0.18 -5.85
N SER A 30 -15.49 -0.36 -5.16
CA SER A 30 -16.53 0.66 -5.05
C SER A 30 -17.08 0.68 -3.64
N TRP A 31 -17.43 1.87 -3.18
CA TRP A 31 -18.08 2.06 -1.89
C TRP A 31 -19.29 2.97 -2.09
N ARG A 32 -20.45 2.53 -1.62
CA ARG A 32 -21.74 3.24 -1.74
C ARG A 32 -22.08 3.68 -3.17
N GLY A 33 -21.72 2.85 -4.16
CA GLY A 33 -21.97 3.11 -5.58
C GLY A 33 -20.91 3.98 -6.27
N ILE A 34 -19.99 4.59 -5.53
CA ILE A 34 -18.90 5.40 -6.08
C ILE A 34 -17.68 4.49 -6.28
N ARG A 35 -17.08 4.55 -7.47
CA ARG A 35 -15.90 3.76 -7.82
C ARG A 35 -14.62 4.46 -7.41
N PHE A 36 -13.63 3.65 -7.05
CA PHE A 36 -12.26 4.12 -6.89
C PHE A 36 -11.57 4.15 -8.26
N GLY A 37 -10.65 5.09 -8.42
CA GLY A 37 -9.80 5.26 -9.59
C GLY A 37 -8.34 5.33 -9.17
N TYR A 38 -7.45 4.92 -10.08
CA TYR A 38 -6.01 5.10 -9.92
C TYR A 38 -5.50 5.86 -11.15
N ARG A 39 -4.94 7.05 -10.93
CA ARG A 39 -4.51 8.00 -11.97
C ARG A 39 -3.00 8.13 -12.10
N GLY A 40 -2.24 7.17 -11.55
CA GLY A 40 -0.78 7.22 -11.63
C GLY A 40 -0.33 7.00 -13.06
N ASP A 41 0.73 7.70 -13.47
CA ASP A 41 1.41 7.46 -14.74
C ASP A 41 2.36 6.25 -14.62
N ARG A 42 2.40 5.42 -15.67
CA ARG A 42 3.19 4.19 -15.67
C ARG A 42 4.68 4.49 -15.80
N LYS A 43 5.03 5.43 -16.67
CA LYS A 43 6.42 5.77 -16.99
C LYS A 43 7.09 6.47 -15.80
N GLU A 44 6.40 7.44 -15.21
CA GLU A 44 6.83 8.12 -13.99
C GLU A 44 7.06 7.13 -12.85
N PHE A 45 6.10 6.22 -12.59
CA PHE A 45 6.25 5.18 -11.57
C PHE A 45 7.46 4.29 -11.82
N SER A 46 7.64 3.83 -13.07
CA SER A 46 8.73 2.91 -13.44
C SER A 46 10.10 3.58 -13.31
N ILE A 47 10.25 4.81 -13.82
CA ILE A 47 11.51 5.58 -13.68
C ILE A 47 11.84 5.80 -12.21
N ASN A 48 10.85 6.18 -11.42
CA ASN A 48 11.02 6.43 -9.99
C ASN A 48 11.38 5.13 -9.24
N PHE A 49 10.74 4.01 -9.57
CA PHE A 49 11.07 2.68 -9.02
C PHE A 49 12.52 2.30 -9.29
N PHE A 50 12.98 2.38 -10.55
CA PHE A 50 14.37 2.04 -10.89
C PHE A 50 15.39 2.99 -10.29
N LYS A 51 15.06 4.29 -10.16
CA LYS A 51 15.89 5.27 -9.46
C LYS A 51 16.12 4.87 -8.01
N TRP A 52 15.05 4.57 -7.26
CA TRP A 52 15.17 4.16 -5.86
C TRP A 52 15.78 2.77 -5.70
N LEU A 53 15.52 1.86 -6.64
CA LEU A 53 16.17 0.56 -6.67
C LEU A 53 17.69 0.69 -6.81
N PHE A 54 18.15 1.57 -7.72
CA PHE A 54 19.58 1.86 -7.89
C PHE A 54 20.20 2.35 -6.58
N PHE A 55 19.59 3.34 -5.91
CA PHE A 55 20.08 3.81 -4.61
C PHE A 55 20.06 2.73 -3.54
N THR A 56 19.03 1.87 -3.53
CA THR A 56 18.93 0.75 -2.60
C THR A 56 20.07 -0.24 -2.81
N ILE A 57 20.39 -0.58 -4.05
CA ILE A 57 21.52 -1.48 -4.36
C ILE A 57 22.85 -0.83 -3.97
N CYS A 58 23.08 0.43 -4.35
CA CYS A 58 24.33 1.14 -4.04
C CYS A 58 24.58 1.32 -2.53
N THR A 59 23.51 1.39 -1.73
CA THR A 59 23.59 1.55 -0.27
C THR A 59 23.38 0.25 0.49
N PHE A 60 23.49 -0.91 -0.19
CA PHE A 60 23.32 -2.25 0.40
C PHE A 60 22.01 -2.42 1.17
N GLY A 61 20.92 -1.82 0.68
CA GLY A 61 19.57 -1.98 1.22
C GLY A 61 19.10 -0.83 2.12
N ILE A 62 19.98 0.07 2.56
CA ILE A 62 19.60 1.18 3.46
C ILE A 62 18.52 2.06 2.83
N TYR A 63 18.66 2.42 1.55
CA TYR A 63 17.68 3.23 0.84
C TYR A 63 16.35 2.50 0.53
N GLY A 64 16.22 1.22 0.90
CA GLY A 64 15.00 0.45 0.74
C GLY A 64 13.82 1.04 1.53
N SER A 65 14.09 1.71 2.66
CA SER A 65 13.08 2.45 3.43
C SER A 65 12.48 3.61 2.62
N TRP A 66 13.32 4.43 1.99
CA TRP A 66 12.88 5.53 1.13
C TRP A 66 12.18 5.02 -0.12
N MET A 67 12.69 3.94 -0.72
CA MET A 67 12.00 3.28 -1.84
C MET A 67 10.57 2.88 -1.44
N SER A 68 10.41 2.21 -0.30
CA SER A 68 9.11 1.72 0.16
C SER A 68 8.12 2.86 0.37
N ILE A 69 8.55 3.92 1.05
CA ILE A 69 7.71 5.08 1.34
C ILE A 69 7.41 5.88 0.07
N ASN A 70 8.40 6.12 -0.79
CA ASN A 70 8.19 6.88 -2.01
C ASN A 70 7.23 6.16 -2.98
N MET A 71 7.35 4.83 -3.13
CA MET A 71 6.40 4.04 -3.91
C MET A 71 5.00 4.10 -3.31
N ARG A 72 4.87 4.02 -1.98
CA ARG A 72 3.58 4.13 -1.28
C ARG A 72 2.95 5.51 -1.47
N ASN A 73 3.71 6.58 -1.26
CA ASN A 73 3.24 7.96 -1.42
C ASN A 73 2.78 8.21 -2.86
N TYR A 74 3.54 7.72 -3.84
CA TYR A 74 3.14 7.81 -5.24
C TYR A 74 1.83 7.06 -5.53
N ILE A 75 1.73 5.80 -5.07
CA ILE A 75 0.54 4.99 -5.35
C ILE A 75 -0.69 5.59 -4.69
N LEU A 76 -0.62 5.89 -3.39
CA LEU A 76 -1.74 6.43 -2.63
C LEU A 76 -2.11 7.85 -3.09
N GLY A 77 -1.12 8.70 -3.38
CA GLY A 77 -1.31 10.05 -3.92
C GLY A 77 -2.09 10.08 -5.24
N ASN A 78 -2.05 8.98 -5.99
CA ASN A 78 -2.73 8.81 -7.26
C ASN A 78 -4.05 8.03 -7.16
N ILE A 79 -4.49 7.64 -5.97
CA ILE A 79 -5.81 7.04 -5.76
C ILE A 79 -6.85 8.17 -5.65
N ARG A 80 -7.99 7.95 -6.29
CA ARG A 80 -9.16 8.82 -6.26
C ARG A 80 -10.38 8.04 -5.83
N PHE A 81 -11.26 8.67 -5.06
CA PHE A 81 -12.55 8.13 -4.68
C PHE A 81 -13.63 9.16 -5.00
N GLY A 82 -14.26 9.04 -6.17
CA GLY A 82 -15.13 10.09 -6.70
C GLY A 82 -14.36 11.39 -6.91
N ASP A 83 -14.69 12.43 -6.15
CA ASP A 83 -14.02 13.74 -6.15
C ASP A 83 -13.01 13.91 -5.00
N VAL A 84 -12.74 12.86 -4.23
CA VAL A 84 -11.77 12.83 -3.14
C VAL A 84 -10.43 12.29 -3.63
N GLU A 85 -9.36 12.95 -3.24
CA GLU A 85 -7.97 12.63 -3.55
C GLU A 85 -7.28 12.05 -2.32
N PHE A 86 -6.70 10.86 -2.43
CA PHE A 86 -5.86 10.33 -1.35
C PHE A 86 -4.50 11.01 -1.42
N ASN A 87 -3.94 11.34 -0.26
CA ASN A 87 -2.58 11.84 -0.12
C ASN A 87 -1.86 11.03 0.95
N SER A 88 -0.56 10.82 0.77
CA SER A 88 0.26 10.22 1.81
C SER A 88 1.59 10.95 1.95
N ASP A 89 1.84 11.42 3.16
CA ASP A 89 3.01 12.21 3.52
C ASP A 89 3.97 11.39 4.41
N GLY A 90 4.23 10.15 4.01
CA GLY A 90 5.21 9.34 4.71
C GLY A 90 6.63 9.87 4.47
N ASP A 91 7.44 9.96 5.53
CA ASP A 91 8.88 10.21 5.45
C ASP A 91 9.71 8.91 5.44
N GLY A 92 10.76 8.89 4.61
CA GLY A 92 11.63 7.72 4.49
C GLY A 92 12.56 7.51 5.69
N GLY A 93 12.98 8.60 6.34
CA GLY A 93 13.86 8.58 7.50
C GLY A 93 13.14 8.15 8.77
N ASP A 94 11.95 8.66 9.02
CA ASP A 94 11.09 8.21 10.14
C ASP A 94 10.77 6.72 10.01
N TYR A 95 10.40 6.28 8.81
CA TYR A 95 10.17 4.87 8.52
C TYR A 95 11.44 4.02 8.74
N PHE A 96 12.61 4.51 8.30
CA PHE A 96 13.88 3.84 8.53
C PHE A 96 14.18 3.68 10.03
N MET A 97 14.03 4.75 10.82
CA MET A 97 14.28 4.72 12.26
C MET A 97 13.31 3.79 12.98
N LEU A 98 12.04 3.80 12.59
CA LEU A 98 11.01 2.90 13.10
C LEU A 98 11.36 1.44 12.82
N ASN A 99 11.77 1.11 11.59
CA ASN A 99 12.20 -0.25 11.24
C ASN A 99 13.47 -0.65 11.99
N LEU A 100 14.46 0.23 12.11
CA LEU A 100 15.71 -0.04 12.81
C LEU A 100 15.46 -0.36 14.29
N LYS A 101 14.67 0.48 14.98
CA LYS A 101 14.21 0.25 16.36
C LYS A 101 13.46 -1.08 16.46
N GLY A 102 12.55 -1.33 15.52
CA GLY A 102 11.75 -2.55 15.44
C GLY A 102 12.58 -3.81 15.36
N TYR A 103 13.53 -3.88 14.41
CA TYR A 103 14.45 -5.01 14.28
C TYR A 103 15.29 -5.20 15.54
N PHE A 104 15.89 -4.12 16.05
CA PHE A 104 16.75 -4.17 17.23
C PHE A 104 16.01 -4.71 18.46
N LEU A 105 14.84 -4.15 18.78
CA LEU A 105 14.05 -4.58 19.94
C LEU A 105 13.45 -5.97 19.74
N THR A 106 13.09 -6.35 18.52
CA THR A 106 12.59 -7.70 18.23
C THR A 106 13.65 -8.75 18.50
N VAL A 107 14.91 -8.51 18.08
CA VAL A 107 16.02 -9.43 18.37
C VAL A 107 16.28 -9.50 19.89
N PHE A 108 16.32 -8.35 20.57
CA PHE A 108 16.60 -8.30 22.00
C PHE A 108 15.50 -8.96 22.85
N THR A 109 14.24 -8.85 22.43
CA THR A 109 13.06 -9.43 23.13
C THR A 109 12.69 -10.82 22.63
N LEU A 110 13.55 -11.47 21.83
CA LEU A 110 13.32 -12.80 21.25
C LEU A 110 11.99 -12.92 20.48
N GLY A 111 11.63 -11.88 19.74
CA GLY A 111 10.46 -11.86 18.88
C GLY A 111 9.22 -11.17 19.47
N ILE A 112 9.17 -10.94 20.79
CA ILE A 112 7.98 -10.40 21.45
C ILE A 112 7.66 -8.97 20.96
N TYR A 113 8.68 -8.13 20.76
CA TYR A 113 8.47 -6.76 20.27
C TYR A 113 7.91 -6.70 18.85
N ALA A 114 7.97 -7.78 18.06
CA ALA A 114 7.45 -7.79 16.70
C ALA A 114 5.97 -7.35 16.63
N PHE A 115 5.17 -7.64 17.65
CA PHE A 115 3.75 -7.24 17.68
C PHE A 115 3.55 -5.75 17.88
N TRP A 116 4.37 -5.11 18.72
CA TRP A 116 4.38 -3.66 18.88
C TRP A 116 4.94 -3.00 17.63
N TRP A 117 6.00 -3.55 17.05
CA TRP A 117 6.54 -3.02 15.82
C TRP A 117 5.54 -3.07 14.66
N GLN A 118 4.76 -4.15 14.52
CA GLN A 118 3.67 -4.23 13.54
C GLN A 118 2.58 -3.19 13.80
N GLN A 119 2.27 -2.91 15.07
CA GLN A 119 1.35 -1.84 15.45
C GLN A 119 1.92 -0.46 15.08
N GLU A 120 3.18 -0.18 15.41
CA GLU A 120 3.87 1.08 15.07
C GLU A 120 3.92 1.30 13.56
N LEU A 121 4.20 0.24 12.77
CA LEU A 121 4.17 0.30 11.31
C LEU A 121 2.77 0.63 10.78
N PHE A 122 1.74 -0.02 11.32
CA PHE A 122 0.37 0.22 10.92
C PHE A 122 -0.07 1.65 11.27
N GLU A 123 0.20 2.10 12.49
CA GLU A 123 -0.07 3.46 12.96
C GLU A 123 0.63 4.49 12.09
N TYR A 124 1.91 4.29 11.78
CA TYR A 124 2.67 5.15 10.88
C TYR A 124 2.02 5.26 9.49
N TYR A 125 1.52 4.15 8.95
CA TYR A 125 0.87 4.16 7.64
C TYR A 125 -0.49 4.84 7.63
N ILE A 126 -1.27 4.72 8.70
CA ILE A 126 -2.59 5.32 8.80
C ILE A 126 -2.47 6.81 9.11
N ASN A 127 -1.64 7.20 10.08
CA ASN A 127 -1.50 8.59 10.51
C ASN A 127 -0.90 9.50 9.42
N ASN A 128 -0.12 8.93 8.49
CA ASN A 128 0.41 9.64 7.33
C ASN A 128 -0.46 9.51 6.07
N LEU A 129 -1.74 9.16 6.22
CA LEU A 129 -2.70 9.05 5.13
C LEU A 129 -3.83 10.05 5.35
N SER A 130 -4.03 10.92 4.36
CA SER A 130 -5.13 11.89 4.35
C SER A 130 -5.94 11.80 3.05
N MET A 131 -7.13 12.39 3.09
CA MET A 131 -8.05 12.46 1.98
C MET A 131 -8.50 13.91 1.78
N ASN A 132 -8.26 14.46 0.60
CA ASN A 132 -8.51 15.86 0.28
C ASN A 132 -9.68 15.97 -0.70
N LYS A 133 -10.55 16.95 -0.46
CA LYS A 133 -11.64 17.34 -1.37
C LYS A 133 -11.70 18.86 -1.46
N GLY A 134 -11.05 19.42 -2.48
CA GLY A 134 -10.86 20.88 -2.58
C GLY A 134 -10.11 21.41 -1.35
N ASP A 135 -10.72 22.33 -0.62
CA ASP A 135 -10.14 22.96 0.58
C ASP A 135 -10.34 22.15 1.88
N LYS A 136 -11.00 20.99 1.81
CA LYS A 136 -11.26 20.14 2.99
C LYS A 136 -10.33 18.94 3.01
N GLU A 137 -9.77 18.65 4.18
CA GLU A 137 -8.94 17.49 4.46
C GLU A 137 -9.59 16.61 5.53
N ILE A 138 -9.55 15.29 5.32
CA ILE A 138 -9.77 14.27 6.34
C ILE A 138 -8.43 13.60 6.61
N VAL A 139 -8.03 13.56 7.88
CA VAL A 139 -6.87 12.79 8.32
C VAL A 139 -7.35 11.47 8.91
N LEU A 140 -6.63 10.39 8.60
CA LEU A 140 -6.87 9.09 9.21
C LEU A 140 -5.99 8.93 10.44
N ASN A 141 -6.58 8.54 11.55
CA ASN A 141 -5.86 8.27 12.79
C ASN A 141 -6.06 6.80 13.19
N SER A 142 -4.98 6.17 13.64
CA SER A 142 -5.07 4.84 14.22
C SER A 142 -5.29 4.91 15.73
N THR A 143 -6.29 4.17 16.23
CA THR A 143 -6.50 3.94 17.67
C THR A 143 -6.02 2.56 18.11
N VAL A 144 -5.26 1.88 17.25
CA VAL A 144 -4.81 0.51 17.51
C VAL A 144 -3.77 0.46 18.63
N THR A 145 -3.98 -0.45 19.58
CA THR A 145 -3.01 -0.74 20.64
C THR A 145 -2.12 -1.94 20.31
N GLY A 146 -0.86 -1.91 20.78
CA GLY A 146 0.07 -3.04 20.61
C GLY A 146 -0.44 -4.34 21.26
N GLY A 147 -1.07 -4.26 22.43
CA GLY A 147 -1.72 -5.41 23.09
C GLY A 147 -2.91 -5.96 22.28
N GLY A 148 -3.62 -5.10 21.55
CA GLY A 148 -4.69 -5.51 20.64
C GLY A 148 -4.17 -6.28 19.43
N PHE A 149 -3.09 -5.82 18.78
CA PHE A 149 -2.40 -6.56 17.71
C PHE A 149 -1.87 -7.90 18.20
N PHE A 150 -1.24 -7.93 19.39
CA PHE A 150 -0.75 -9.17 20.01
C PHE A 150 -1.89 -10.18 20.23
N LYS A 151 -3.00 -9.75 20.82
CA LYS A 151 -4.18 -10.60 21.05
C LYS A 151 -4.76 -11.10 19.73
N LEU A 152 -4.86 -10.24 18.72
CA LEU A 152 -5.33 -10.60 17.38
C LEU A 152 -4.43 -11.67 16.77
N ALA A 153 -3.11 -11.47 16.81
CA ALA A 153 -2.15 -12.39 16.22
C ALA A 153 -2.13 -13.77 16.89
N ILE A 154 -2.14 -13.84 18.22
CA ILE A 154 -2.21 -15.13 18.93
C ILE A 154 -3.47 -15.89 18.55
N VAL A 155 -4.63 -15.24 18.57
CA VAL A 155 -5.89 -15.90 18.22
C VAL A 155 -5.88 -16.37 16.77
N ASN A 156 -5.33 -15.55 15.84
CA ASN A 156 -5.21 -15.92 14.44
C ASN A 156 -4.29 -17.13 14.24
N ILE A 157 -3.17 -17.19 14.95
CA ILE A 157 -2.24 -18.33 14.91
C ILE A 157 -2.93 -19.59 15.46
N LEU A 158 -3.64 -19.49 16.59
CA LEU A 158 -4.38 -20.62 17.16
C LEU A 158 -5.47 -21.13 16.22
N ILE A 159 -6.16 -20.24 15.50
CA ILE A 159 -7.14 -20.64 14.49
C ILE A 159 -6.44 -21.38 13.35
N ILE A 160 -5.37 -20.83 12.78
CA ILE A 160 -4.65 -21.45 11.66
C ILE A 160 -4.12 -22.82 12.05
N ILE A 161 -3.47 -22.94 13.20
CA ILE A 161 -2.92 -24.21 13.68
C ILE A 161 -4.03 -25.20 13.99
N GLY A 162 -5.04 -24.78 14.77
CA GLY A 162 -6.14 -25.65 15.20
C GLY A 162 -7.04 -26.13 14.06
N THR A 163 -7.07 -25.40 12.95
CA THR A 163 -7.84 -25.76 11.75
C THR A 163 -6.97 -26.31 10.61
N LEU A 164 -5.67 -26.52 10.85
CA LEU A 164 -4.69 -26.93 9.85
C LEU A 164 -4.73 -26.07 8.57
N GLY A 165 -4.89 -24.75 8.75
CA GLY A 165 -4.90 -23.75 7.68
C GLY A 165 -6.27 -23.40 7.11
N ILE A 166 -7.32 -24.20 7.34
CA ILE A 166 -8.67 -23.95 6.80
C ILE A 166 -9.25 -22.63 7.33
N GLY A 167 -8.93 -22.28 8.58
CA GLY A 167 -9.36 -21.05 9.23
C GLY A 167 -8.72 -19.77 8.69
N TYR A 168 -7.84 -19.85 7.69
CA TYR A 168 -7.19 -18.67 7.09
C TYR A 168 -8.21 -17.63 6.59
N ALA A 169 -9.30 -18.06 5.92
CA ALA A 169 -10.34 -17.14 5.46
C ALA A 169 -10.99 -16.36 6.62
N TRP A 170 -11.15 -17.01 7.78
CA TRP A 170 -11.68 -16.40 9.00
C TRP A 170 -10.69 -15.42 9.64
N VAL A 171 -9.41 -15.74 9.58
CA VAL A 171 -8.32 -14.86 10.04
C VAL A 171 -8.28 -13.58 9.21
N VAL A 172 -8.45 -13.67 7.89
CA VAL A 172 -8.48 -12.50 7.00
C VAL A 172 -9.64 -11.57 7.36
N THR A 173 -10.86 -12.09 7.47
CA THR A 173 -12.04 -11.26 7.79
C THR A 173 -11.94 -10.65 9.18
N ARG A 174 -11.46 -11.40 10.18
CA ARG A 174 -11.22 -10.90 11.54
C ARG A 174 -10.19 -9.77 11.57
N THR A 175 -9.11 -9.93 10.81
CA THR A 175 -8.04 -8.92 10.73
C THR A 175 -8.54 -7.65 10.06
N MET A 176 -9.27 -7.78 8.95
CA MET A 176 -9.88 -6.62 8.26
C MET A 176 -10.86 -5.89 9.17
N LYS A 177 -11.76 -6.64 9.85
CA LYS A 177 -12.71 -6.05 10.80
C LYS A 177 -11.99 -5.27 11.91
N TYR A 178 -10.97 -5.86 12.52
CA TYR A 178 -10.19 -5.20 13.57
C TYR A 178 -9.51 -3.92 13.05
N ILE A 179 -8.92 -3.96 11.85
CA ILE A 179 -8.29 -2.79 11.23
C ILE A 179 -9.33 -1.67 11.05
N PHE A 180 -10.47 -1.96 10.43
CA PHE A 180 -11.51 -0.94 10.18
C PHE A 180 -12.14 -0.39 11.46
N GLU A 181 -12.26 -1.18 12.51
CA GLU A 181 -12.80 -0.74 13.81
C GLU A 181 -11.85 0.20 14.58
N ASN A 182 -10.55 0.24 14.22
CA ASN A 182 -9.54 1.05 14.91
C ASN A 182 -8.88 2.09 13.99
N ILE A 183 -9.55 2.44 12.88
CA ILE A 183 -9.22 3.60 12.07
C ILE A 183 -10.33 4.62 12.28
N GLU A 184 -9.96 5.78 12.80
CA GLU A 184 -10.84 6.92 12.92
C GLU A 184 -10.56 7.91 11.80
N MET A 185 -11.61 8.51 11.26
CA MET A 185 -11.52 9.56 10.24
C MET A 185 -11.88 10.88 10.90
N ASP A 186 -10.91 11.78 11.03
CA ASP A 186 -11.14 13.12 11.56
C ASP A 186 -11.20 14.13 10.41
N GLY A 187 -12.33 14.82 10.26
CA GLY A 187 -12.52 15.82 9.21
C GLY A 187 -13.98 16.18 8.94
N ASN A 188 -14.19 17.27 8.20
CA ASN A 188 -15.49 17.90 8.00
C ASN A 188 -16.05 17.69 6.57
N ILE A 189 -15.67 16.59 5.92
CA ILE A 189 -16.21 16.19 4.61
C ILE A 189 -17.47 15.37 4.84
N ASP A 190 -18.59 15.84 4.29
CA ASP A 190 -19.79 15.02 4.21
C ASP A 190 -19.60 13.96 3.12
N LEU A 191 -19.25 12.75 3.55
CA LEU A 191 -19.07 11.57 2.68
C LEU A 191 -20.36 11.17 1.94
N ASN A 192 -21.52 11.74 2.30
CA ASN A 192 -22.77 11.52 1.57
C ASN A 192 -22.93 12.43 0.34
N SER A 193 -22.09 13.47 0.21
CA SER A 193 -22.12 14.47 -0.88
C SER A 193 -21.14 14.19 -2.01
N LEU A 194 -20.52 13.00 -2.01
CA LEU A 194 -19.48 12.64 -2.97
C LEU A 194 -20.07 12.47 -4.37
N LEU A 195 -19.48 13.17 -5.34
CA LEU A 195 -19.87 13.09 -6.74
C LEU A 195 -19.00 12.07 -7.47
N GLN A 196 -19.60 11.31 -8.38
CA GLN A 196 -18.88 10.36 -9.21
C GLN A 196 -18.16 11.12 -10.34
N THR A 197 -16.84 11.18 -10.26
CA THR A 197 -15.99 11.79 -11.29
C THR A 197 -15.55 10.78 -12.37
N GLU A 198 -15.71 9.47 -12.12
CA GLU A 198 -15.41 8.41 -13.08
C GLU A 198 -16.58 8.26 -14.07
N GLU A 199 -16.64 9.10 -15.10
CA GLU A 199 -17.48 8.88 -16.28
C GLU A 199 -16.91 7.72 -17.11
N ASN A 200 -17.70 6.64 -17.27
CA ASN A 200 -17.54 5.58 -18.28
C ASN A 200 -16.10 5.21 -18.69
N TYR A 201 -15.24 4.87 -17.74
CA TYR A 201 -13.92 4.31 -18.07
C TYR A 201 -14.07 2.90 -18.63
N LYS A 202 -13.91 2.78 -19.96
CA LYS A 202 -14.15 1.56 -20.76
C LYS A 202 -12.87 0.94 -21.33
N ASP A 203 -11.71 1.29 -20.81
CA ASP A 203 -10.43 0.81 -21.36
C ASP A 203 -9.50 0.27 -20.28
N ALA A 204 -9.71 -0.98 -19.89
CA ALA A 204 -8.97 -1.59 -18.78
C ALA A 204 -7.88 -2.56 -19.25
N THR A 205 -7.66 -2.74 -20.55
CA THR A 205 -6.67 -3.70 -21.06
C THR A 205 -6.27 -3.44 -22.52
N GLY A 206 -7.11 -2.80 -23.33
CA GLY A 206 -6.86 -2.57 -24.76
C GLY A 206 -5.77 -1.53 -25.00
N GLU A 207 -5.87 -0.38 -24.34
CA GLU A 207 -4.91 0.72 -24.43
C GLU A 207 -3.52 0.32 -23.93
N ASP A 208 -3.44 -0.47 -22.86
CA ASP A 208 -2.16 -0.91 -22.27
C ASP A 208 -1.39 -1.91 -23.15
N ILE A 209 -2.11 -2.73 -23.92
CA ILE A 209 -1.55 -3.61 -24.94
C ILE A 209 -1.23 -2.79 -26.20
N GLY A 210 -2.07 -1.82 -26.55
CA GLY A 210 -1.85 -0.87 -27.64
C GLY A 210 -0.54 -0.10 -27.47
N ASP A 211 -0.33 0.55 -26.32
CA ASP A 211 0.90 1.28 -25.99
C ASP A 211 2.14 0.38 -25.98
N PHE A 212 2.01 -0.88 -25.58
CA PHE A 212 3.11 -1.85 -25.59
C PHE A 212 3.48 -2.28 -27.02
N LEU A 213 2.47 -2.46 -27.88
CA LEU A 213 2.67 -2.76 -29.29
C LEU A 213 3.23 -1.56 -30.04
N ASP A 214 2.73 -0.35 -29.79
CA ASP A 214 3.23 0.88 -30.41
C ASP A 214 4.68 1.19 -30.03
N MET A 215 5.12 0.85 -28.82
CA MET A 215 6.55 0.94 -28.44
C MET A 215 7.44 -0.09 -29.14
N ASP A 216 6.91 -1.25 -29.55
CA ASP A 216 7.66 -2.29 -30.26
C ASP A 216 7.80 -1.98 -31.77
N PHE A 217 6.93 -1.13 -32.32
CA PHE A 217 6.97 -0.70 -33.73
C PHE A 217 7.88 0.52 -33.99
N VAL A 218 8.44 1.16 -32.96
CA VAL A 218 9.28 2.38 -33.08
C VAL A 218 10.76 2.14 -32.73
N MET A 219 11.22 0.88 -32.71
CA MET A 219 12.66 0.53 -32.71
C MET A 219 13.05 -0.20 -34.00
#